data_AF-A0A419S3U4-F1
#
_entry.id   AF-A0A419S3U4-F1
#
_cell.length_a   1.000
_cell.length_b   1.000
_cell.length_c   1.000
_cell.angle_alpha   90.00
_cell.angle_beta   90.00
_cell.angle_gamma   90.00
#
_symmetry.space_group_name_H-M   'P 1'
#
loop_
_entity.id
_entity.type
_entity.pdbx_description
1 polymer ?
#
loop_
_entity_poly.entity_id
_entity_poly.type
_entity_poly.pdbx_seq_one_letter_code
_entity_poly.pdbx_strand_id
1 'polypeptide(L)'
;MVSVEAVSLRLRYEAFSKYAAGISKCKDTDALAHMLVKHVKYLMPFNFGRVVVFKSDYFHEIRYDKHKTLITVGTGLVLKGLERLALTTMIPKLVTKQEIPFELIADIFEGFDINENDYEELALVPLSNKTVYTAFFGFASRPKLRISQIDNQFAKLMLDLYLTKFSEIKLSLDAQLQSAVIESNLQLISAKNAEIERVLVNQEQLIKERTAQLQARNTALEEYSWITSHEIRRPLANILGLLQLAQADMNDLDNLRDVINLLTSSAYELDEEIKRANILLNKDLTGGFIAEA
;
A
#
# COMPACT_ATOMS: atom_id res chain seq x y z
N MET A 1 63.68 -16.18 7.92
CA MET A 1 62.50 -16.14 7.01
C MET A 1 61.16 -16.19 7.75
N VAL A 2 61.01 -16.99 8.83
CA VAL A 2 59.74 -17.12 9.61
C VAL A 2 59.17 -15.79 10.16
N SER A 3 60.00 -14.77 10.41
CA SER A 3 59.56 -13.50 11.00
C SER A 3 58.81 -12.56 10.04
N VAL A 4 59.13 -12.54 8.74
CA VAL A 4 58.57 -11.55 7.81
C VAL A 4 57.17 -11.96 7.31
N GLU A 5 56.98 -13.25 7.02
CA GLU A 5 55.66 -13.79 6.63
C GLU A 5 54.66 -13.74 7.79
N ALA A 6 55.11 -14.07 9.01
CA ALA A 6 54.26 -13.99 10.20
C ALA A 6 53.82 -12.56 10.51
N VAL A 7 54.71 -11.57 10.33
CA VAL A 7 54.38 -10.14 10.48
C VAL A 7 53.40 -9.68 9.38
N SER A 8 53.61 -10.12 8.13
CA SER A 8 52.69 -9.84 7.01
C SER A 8 51.29 -10.40 7.25
N LEU A 9 51.19 -11.65 7.71
CA LEU A 9 49.91 -12.30 8.01
C LEU A 9 49.19 -11.61 9.18
N ARG A 10 49.93 -11.23 10.23
CA ARG A 10 49.39 -10.47 11.36
C ARG A 10 48.78 -9.13 10.93
N LEU A 11 49.46 -8.39 10.06
CA LEU A 11 48.96 -7.12 9.50
C LEU A 11 47.66 -7.31 8.71
N ARG A 12 47.55 -8.41 7.94
CA ARG A 12 46.31 -8.74 7.22
C ARG A 12 45.16 -9.06 8.16
N TYR A 13 45.39 -9.85 9.22
CA TYR A 13 44.36 -10.11 10.23
C TYR A 13 43.91 -8.84 10.95
N GLU A 14 44.84 -7.94 11.26
CA GLU A 14 44.51 -6.63 11.85
C GLU A 14 43.65 -5.79 10.88
N ALA A 15 44.02 -5.75 9.60
CA ALA A 15 43.24 -5.06 8.57
C ALA A 15 41.83 -5.66 8.40
N PHE A 16 41.72 -6.99 8.47
CA PHE A 16 40.44 -7.70 8.40
C PHE A 16 39.58 -7.42 9.63
N SER A 17 40.18 -7.41 10.82
CA SER A 17 39.47 -7.05 12.06
C SER A 17 38.91 -5.63 12.01
N LYS A 18 39.71 -4.67 11.51
CA LYS A 18 39.25 -3.27 11.29
C LYS A 18 38.12 -3.20 10.27
N TYR A 19 38.21 -3.96 9.19
CA TYR A 19 37.14 -4.08 8.21
C TYR A 19 35.85 -4.61 8.84
N ALA A 20 35.94 -5.70 9.61
CA ALA A 20 34.78 -6.31 10.24
C ALA A 20 34.10 -5.38 11.24
N ALA A 21 34.88 -4.66 12.05
CA ALA A 21 34.38 -3.64 12.97
C ALA A 21 33.79 -2.41 12.25
N GLY A 22 34.27 -2.10 11.04
CA GLY A 22 33.76 -1.01 10.21
C GLY A 22 32.43 -1.40 9.53
N ILE A 23 32.34 -2.61 8.99
CA ILE A 23 31.14 -3.13 8.34
C ILE A 23 29.94 -3.13 9.29
N SER A 24 30.12 -3.57 10.54
CA SER A 24 29.00 -3.66 11.49
C SER A 24 28.31 -2.32 11.74
N LYS A 25 29.02 -1.19 11.54
CA LYS A 25 28.52 0.17 11.72
C LYS A 25 27.87 0.79 10.47
N CYS A 26 27.97 0.13 9.31
CA CYS A 26 27.40 0.63 8.07
C CYS A 26 25.88 0.53 8.11
N LYS A 27 25.18 1.60 7.67
CA LYS A 27 23.71 1.69 7.67
C LYS A 27 23.11 1.65 6.27
N ASP A 28 23.90 1.94 5.25
CA ASP A 28 23.51 1.96 3.84
C ASP A 28 24.52 1.21 2.98
N THR A 29 24.13 0.90 1.75
CA THR A 29 24.94 0.11 0.81
C THR A 29 26.16 0.87 0.30
N ASP A 30 26.10 2.19 0.23
CA ASP A 30 27.20 3.04 -0.25
C ASP A 30 28.34 3.08 0.77
N ALA A 31 28.03 3.34 2.04
CA ALA A 31 29.00 3.29 3.14
C ALA A 31 29.64 1.91 3.23
N LEU A 32 28.86 0.85 3.02
CA LEU A 32 29.35 -0.53 2.99
C LEU A 32 30.33 -0.76 1.82
N ALA A 33 30.02 -0.26 0.62
CA ALA A 33 30.90 -0.33 -0.55
C ALA A 33 32.23 0.39 -0.31
N HIS A 34 32.20 1.61 0.22
CA HIS A 34 33.40 2.37 0.54
C HIS A 34 34.25 1.68 1.61
N MET A 35 33.62 1.02 2.59
CA MET A 35 34.33 0.24 3.61
C MET A 35 35.10 -0.94 3.00
N LEU A 36 34.52 -1.64 2.02
CA LEU A 36 35.20 -2.71 1.28
C LEU A 36 36.41 -2.18 0.53
N VAL A 37 36.23 -1.15 -0.31
CA VAL A 37 37.30 -0.59 -1.15
C VAL A 37 38.47 -0.09 -0.30
N LYS A 38 38.18 0.54 0.85
CA LYS A 38 39.20 1.06 1.77
C LYS A 38 40.12 -0.04 2.29
N HIS A 39 39.60 -1.24 2.55
CA HIS A 39 40.32 -2.31 3.24
C HIS A 39 40.94 -3.38 2.33
N VAL A 40 40.40 -3.59 1.12
CA VAL A 40 40.88 -4.63 0.19
C VAL A 40 42.39 -4.55 -0.09
N LYS A 41 42.92 -3.34 -0.31
CA LYS A 41 44.36 -3.14 -0.63
C LYS A 41 45.34 -3.56 0.47
N TYR A 42 44.87 -3.74 1.70
CA TYR A 42 45.69 -4.17 2.85
C TYR A 42 45.64 -5.68 3.07
N LEU A 43 44.74 -6.39 2.38
CA LEU A 43 44.47 -7.81 2.60
C LEU A 43 45.03 -8.70 1.51
N MET A 44 45.11 -8.18 0.28
CA MET A 44 45.54 -8.89 -0.91
C MET A 44 46.35 -7.95 -1.82
N PRO A 45 47.20 -8.46 -2.74
CA PRO A 45 48.03 -7.66 -3.64
C PRO A 45 47.21 -6.98 -4.75
N PHE A 46 46.22 -6.17 -4.36
CA PHE A 46 45.18 -5.59 -5.21
C PHE A 46 45.68 -4.40 -6.06
N ASN A 47 45.20 -4.32 -7.30
CA ASN A 47 45.31 -3.14 -8.16
C ASN A 47 43.95 -2.55 -8.58
N PHE A 48 43.09 -3.36 -9.19
CA PHE A 48 41.71 -3.02 -9.55
C PHE A 48 40.79 -4.23 -9.37
N GLY A 49 39.49 -4.00 -9.30
CA GLY A 49 38.54 -5.08 -9.08
C GLY A 49 37.08 -4.66 -9.15
N ARG A 50 36.24 -5.69 -9.14
CA ARG A 50 34.81 -5.61 -9.32
C ARG A 50 34.14 -6.51 -8.29
N VAL A 51 33.20 -5.95 -7.53
CA VAL A 51 32.31 -6.72 -6.67
C VAL A 51 30.90 -6.55 -7.20
N VAL A 52 30.19 -7.66 -7.42
CA VAL A 52 28.79 -7.64 -7.84
C VAL A 52 27.97 -8.44 -6.86
N VAL A 53 26.89 -7.87 -6.36
CA VAL A 53 25.86 -8.55 -5.57
C VAL A 53 24.56 -8.47 -6.34
N PHE A 54 23.90 -9.60 -6.59
CA PHE A 54 22.68 -9.63 -7.39
C PHE A 54 21.68 -10.65 -6.87
N LYS A 55 20.41 -10.40 -7.17
CA LYS A 55 19.27 -11.25 -6.83
C LYS A 55 18.15 -11.00 -7.84
N SER A 56 17.67 -12.08 -8.45
CA SER A 56 16.67 -12.01 -9.52
C SER A 56 17.14 -11.05 -10.61
N ASP A 57 16.44 -9.95 -10.84
CA ASP A 57 16.81 -8.94 -11.84
C ASP A 57 17.69 -7.82 -11.26
N TYR A 58 17.73 -7.65 -9.93
CA TYR A 58 18.47 -6.57 -9.27
C TYR A 58 19.97 -6.87 -9.17
N PHE A 59 20.81 -5.86 -9.39
CA PHE A 59 22.23 -5.91 -9.07
C PHE A 59 22.74 -4.63 -8.40
N HIS A 60 23.81 -4.80 -7.62
CA HIS A 60 24.63 -3.78 -7.01
C HIS A 60 26.09 -4.09 -7.36
N GLU A 61 26.70 -3.23 -8.16
CA GLU A 61 28.06 -3.37 -8.67
C GLU A 61 28.96 -2.30 -8.09
N ILE A 62 30.16 -2.70 -7.70
CA ILE A 62 31.26 -1.82 -7.30
C ILE A 62 32.42 -2.11 -8.24
N ARG A 63 32.80 -1.15 -9.06
CA ARG A 63 34.05 -1.17 -9.85
C ARG A 63 35.02 -0.17 -9.24
N TYR A 64 36.25 -0.59 -9.00
CA TYR A 64 37.22 0.27 -8.33
C TYR A 64 38.66 -0.04 -8.71
N ASP A 65 39.48 0.99 -8.71
CA ASP A 65 40.93 0.93 -8.84
C ASP A 65 41.60 1.75 -7.72
N LYS A 66 42.89 2.06 -7.89
CA LYS A 66 43.68 2.89 -6.96
C LYS A 66 43.21 4.36 -6.84
N HIS A 67 42.43 4.88 -7.79
CA HIS A 67 42.08 6.29 -7.93
C HIS A 67 40.58 6.56 -7.92
N LYS A 68 39.77 5.60 -8.34
CA LYS A 68 38.35 5.76 -8.63
C LYS A 68 37.55 4.59 -8.09
N THR A 69 36.37 4.91 -7.57
CA THR A 69 35.33 3.95 -7.21
C THR A 69 34.04 4.37 -7.90
N LEU A 70 33.39 3.43 -8.57
CA LEU A 70 32.08 3.60 -9.18
C LEU A 70 31.13 2.56 -8.60
N ILE A 71 30.01 3.02 -8.06
CA ILE A 71 28.92 2.18 -7.55
C ILE A 71 27.76 2.31 -8.52
N THR A 72 27.27 1.19 -9.02
CA THR A 72 26.15 1.12 -9.96
C THR A 72 25.07 0.19 -9.42
N VAL A 73 23.83 0.65 -9.43
CA VAL A 73 22.66 -0.14 -9.01
C VAL A 73 21.68 -0.15 -10.17
N GLY A 74 21.13 -1.32 -10.50
CA GLY A 74 20.23 -1.43 -11.64
C GLY A 74 19.60 -2.81 -11.77
N THR A 75 19.02 -3.05 -12.95
CA THR A 75 18.44 -4.33 -13.35
C THR A 75 19.08 -4.89 -14.62
N GLY A 76 18.97 -6.21 -14.85
CA GLY A 76 19.47 -6.84 -16.06
C GLY A 76 21.00 -7.00 -16.09
N LEU A 77 21.58 -7.64 -15.06
CA LEU A 77 23.03 -7.88 -15.00
C LEU A 77 23.51 -8.74 -16.18
N VAL A 78 24.41 -8.19 -17.00
CA VAL A 78 25.08 -8.94 -18.07
C VAL A 78 26.41 -9.49 -17.55
N LEU A 79 26.46 -10.80 -17.31
CA LEU A 79 27.68 -11.51 -16.91
C LEU A 79 28.47 -11.95 -18.14
N LYS A 80 29.78 -11.64 -18.17
CA LYS A 80 30.68 -12.10 -19.23
C LYS A 80 31.13 -13.54 -19.01
N GLY A 81 31.67 -14.19 -20.05
CA GLY A 81 31.87 -15.65 -20.10
C GLY A 81 32.58 -16.27 -18.89
N LEU A 82 33.67 -15.66 -18.41
CA LEU A 82 34.44 -16.18 -17.25
C LEU A 82 33.69 -16.02 -15.92
N GLU A 83 32.98 -14.91 -15.76
CA GLU A 83 32.16 -14.65 -14.57
C GLU A 83 31.00 -15.65 -14.51
N ARG A 84 30.37 -15.91 -15.67
CA ARG A 84 29.33 -16.94 -15.80
C ARG A 84 29.86 -18.32 -15.42
N LEU A 85 31.07 -18.68 -15.84
CA LEU A 85 31.67 -19.98 -15.51
C LEU A 85 31.98 -20.10 -14.01
N ALA A 86 32.55 -19.05 -13.39
CA ALA A 86 32.83 -19.04 -11.96
C ALA A 86 31.54 -19.13 -11.13
N LEU A 87 30.50 -18.39 -11.53
CA LEU A 87 29.19 -18.39 -10.84
C LEU A 87 28.39 -19.68 -11.03
N THR A 88 28.43 -20.28 -12.23
CA THR A 88 27.73 -21.56 -12.48
C THR A 88 28.36 -22.72 -11.73
N THR A 89 29.70 -22.74 -11.64
CA THR A 89 30.42 -23.79 -10.92
C THR A 89 30.53 -23.54 -9.42
N MET A 90 30.34 -22.29 -8.96
CA MET A 90 30.58 -21.84 -7.59
C MET A 90 32.00 -22.16 -7.08
N ILE A 91 32.97 -22.28 -7.99
CA ILE A 91 34.37 -22.58 -7.69
C ILE A 91 35.20 -21.33 -8.01
N PRO A 92 36.07 -20.87 -7.08
CA PRO A 92 36.99 -19.78 -7.36
C PRO A 92 37.90 -20.09 -8.57
N LYS A 93 38.05 -19.11 -9.47
CA LYS A 93 38.91 -19.23 -10.65
C LYS A 93 40.05 -18.24 -10.54
N LEU A 94 41.27 -18.73 -10.70
CA LEU A 94 42.46 -17.91 -10.88
C LEU A 94 42.84 -17.99 -12.36
N VAL A 95 43.07 -16.83 -12.97
CA VAL A 95 43.37 -16.73 -14.39
C VAL A 95 44.54 -15.77 -14.59
N THR A 96 45.46 -16.11 -15.48
CA THR A 96 46.62 -15.28 -15.81
C THR A 96 46.30 -14.33 -16.96
N LYS A 97 47.10 -13.26 -17.11
CA LYS A 97 46.95 -12.31 -18.23
C LYS A 97 47.01 -12.94 -19.63
N GLN A 98 47.62 -14.12 -19.78
CA GLN A 98 47.72 -14.82 -21.07
C GLN A 98 46.43 -15.57 -21.44
N GLU A 99 45.57 -15.85 -20.47
CA GLU A 99 44.36 -16.67 -20.64
C GLU A 99 43.10 -15.83 -20.91
N ILE A 100 43.16 -14.50 -20.75
CA ILE A 100 42.03 -13.59 -20.95
C ILE A 100 42.46 -12.43 -21.86
N PRO A 101 41.78 -12.21 -22.99
CA PRO A 101 41.95 -11.00 -23.79
C PRO A 101 41.68 -9.73 -22.96
N PHE A 102 42.59 -8.77 -23.03
CA PHE A 102 42.49 -7.54 -22.24
C PHE A 102 41.22 -6.73 -22.58
N GLU A 103 40.72 -6.82 -23.81
CA GLU A 103 39.50 -6.14 -24.27
C GLU A 103 38.28 -6.50 -23.41
N LEU A 104 38.18 -7.77 -22.99
CA LEU A 104 37.07 -8.20 -22.13
C LEU A 104 37.07 -7.49 -20.78
N ILE A 105 38.26 -7.21 -20.24
CA ILE A 105 38.49 -6.50 -18.97
C ILE A 105 38.30 -5.00 -19.19
N ALA A 106 38.87 -4.43 -20.25
CA ALA A 106 38.76 -3.01 -20.59
C ALA A 106 37.29 -2.57 -20.70
N ASP A 107 36.45 -3.34 -21.39
CA ASP A 107 35.02 -3.10 -21.47
C ASP A 107 34.31 -3.12 -20.09
N ILE A 108 34.70 -4.03 -19.18
CA ILE A 108 34.09 -4.10 -17.84
C ILE A 108 34.45 -2.83 -17.06
N PHE A 109 35.66 -2.33 -17.24
CA PHE A 109 36.21 -1.17 -16.57
C PHE A 109 36.18 0.07 -17.46
N GLU A 110 35.18 0.19 -18.34
CA GLU A 110 35.01 1.40 -19.16
C GLU A 110 34.98 2.65 -18.27
N GLY A 111 35.80 3.65 -18.62
CA GLY A 111 35.98 4.88 -17.84
C GLY A 111 36.94 4.77 -16.67
N PHE A 112 37.72 3.68 -16.57
CA PHE A 112 38.89 3.55 -15.69
C PHE A 112 40.18 3.57 -16.53
N ASP A 113 41.26 4.07 -15.93
CA ASP A 113 42.58 4.15 -16.57
C ASP A 113 43.39 2.88 -16.26
N ILE A 114 43.04 1.78 -16.94
CA ILE A 114 43.70 0.47 -16.80
C ILE A 114 44.36 0.04 -18.11
N ASN A 115 45.49 -0.67 -17.99
CA ASN A 115 46.28 -1.19 -19.11
C ASN A 115 46.58 -2.68 -18.94
N GLU A 116 46.95 -3.36 -20.02
CA GLU A 116 47.30 -4.79 -20.02
C GLU A 116 48.47 -5.11 -19.06
N ASN A 117 49.38 -4.16 -18.85
CA ASN A 117 50.54 -4.33 -17.97
C ASN A 117 50.25 -4.04 -16.49
N ASP A 118 49.01 -3.64 -16.15
CA ASP A 118 48.65 -3.25 -14.79
C ASP A 118 48.33 -4.44 -13.86
N TYR A 119 48.36 -5.68 -14.37
CA TYR A 119 48.12 -6.87 -13.58
C TYR A 119 48.91 -8.10 -14.07
N GLU A 120 49.02 -9.11 -13.21
CA GLU A 120 49.63 -10.40 -13.57
C GLU A 120 48.61 -11.54 -13.52
N GLU A 121 47.72 -11.52 -12.52
CA GLU A 121 46.66 -12.52 -12.33
C GLU A 121 45.34 -11.86 -11.95
N LEU A 122 44.25 -12.53 -12.30
CA LEU A 122 42.87 -12.20 -11.98
C LEU A 122 42.25 -13.33 -11.17
N ALA A 123 41.76 -13.04 -9.98
CA ALA A 123 41.01 -13.98 -9.16
C ALA A 123 39.52 -13.65 -9.21
N LEU A 124 38.71 -14.69 -9.36
CA LEU A 124 37.26 -14.65 -9.43
C LEU A 124 36.69 -15.51 -8.30
N VAL A 125 36.08 -14.87 -7.31
CA VAL A 125 35.59 -15.51 -6.09
C VAL A 125 34.07 -15.41 -6.04
N PRO A 126 33.34 -16.48 -6.44
CA PRO A 126 31.89 -16.53 -6.32
C PRO A 126 31.49 -16.86 -4.88
N LEU A 127 30.37 -16.31 -4.43
CA LEU A 127 29.75 -16.64 -3.16
C LEU A 127 28.23 -16.55 -3.29
N SER A 128 27.51 -17.47 -2.67
CA SER A 128 26.06 -17.40 -2.55
C SER A 128 25.73 -17.57 -1.09
N ASN A 129 24.89 -16.69 -0.56
CA ASN A 129 24.43 -16.79 0.82
C ASN A 129 23.13 -17.61 0.87
N LYS A 130 22.90 -18.28 2.01
CA LYS A 130 21.69 -19.04 2.34
C LYS A 130 20.41 -18.20 2.22
N THR A 131 20.54 -16.87 2.29
CA THR A 131 19.47 -15.88 2.11
C THR A 131 19.62 -15.12 0.78
N VAL A 132 19.32 -15.81 -0.31
CA VAL A 132 18.84 -15.27 -1.60
C VAL A 132 19.81 -14.48 -2.50
N TYR A 133 20.80 -13.74 -1.98
CA TYR A 133 21.76 -12.99 -2.83
C TYR A 133 22.95 -13.84 -3.27
N THR A 134 23.32 -13.71 -4.54
CA THR A 134 24.57 -14.24 -5.10
C THR A 134 25.53 -13.09 -5.32
N ALA A 135 26.80 -13.32 -5.03
CA ALA A 135 27.84 -12.34 -5.12
C ALA A 135 29.07 -12.88 -5.84
N PHE A 136 29.84 -11.95 -6.38
CA PHE A 136 31.07 -12.21 -7.09
C PHE A 136 32.10 -11.16 -6.72
N PHE A 137 33.32 -11.59 -6.45
CA PHE A 137 34.45 -10.71 -6.26
C PHE A 137 35.55 -11.07 -7.24
N GLY A 138 35.69 -10.24 -8.27
CA GLY A 138 36.81 -10.24 -9.21
C GLY A 138 37.87 -9.24 -8.76
N PHE A 139 39.13 -9.64 -8.64
CA PHE A 139 40.22 -8.70 -8.39
C PHE A 139 41.49 -9.07 -9.15
N ALA A 140 42.19 -8.03 -9.59
CA ALA A 140 43.46 -8.14 -10.31
C ALA A 140 44.63 -7.84 -9.37
N SER A 141 45.70 -8.62 -9.52
CA SER A 141 46.93 -8.40 -8.77
C SER A 141 47.69 -7.18 -9.27
N ARG A 142 48.58 -6.62 -8.45
CA ARG A 142 49.58 -5.66 -8.93
C ARG A 142 50.57 -6.32 -9.88
N PRO A 143 51.22 -5.55 -10.77
CA PRO A 143 52.20 -6.09 -11.70
C PRO A 143 53.28 -6.89 -10.96
N LYS A 144 53.63 -8.05 -11.51
CA LYS A 144 54.65 -8.97 -10.98
C LYS A 144 54.32 -9.63 -9.62
N LEU A 145 53.12 -9.44 -9.07
CA LEU A 145 52.66 -10.14 -7.87
C LEU A 145 51.65 -11.24 -8.23
N ARG A 146 51.83 -12.41 -7.62
CA ARG A 146 50.94 -13.58 -7.75
C ARG A 146 49.92 -13.61 -6.61
N ILE A 147 48.74 -14.13 -6.87
CA ILE A 147 47.64 -14.30 -5.91
C ILE A 147 47.79 -15.67 -5.25
N SER A 148 48.01 -15.66 -3.94
CA SER A 148 48.13 -16.87 -3.13
C SER A 148 46.76 -17.43 -2.73
N GLN A 149 46.76 -18.67 -2.23
CA GLN A 149 45.56 -19.27 -1.64
C GLN A 149 45.03 -18.46 -0.44
N ILE A 150 45.93 -17.86 0.35
CA ILE A 150 45.57 -17.01 1.50
C ILE A 150 44.83 -15.74 1.03
N ASP A 151 45.26 -15.14 -0.09
CA ASP A 151 44.57 -13.97 -0.67
C ASP A 151 43.13 -14.32 -1.06
N ASN A 152 42.92 -15.47 -1.70
CA ASN A 152 41.59 -15.96 -2.05
C ASN A 152 40.72 -16.26 -0.82
N GLN A 153 41.32 -16.79 0.26
CA GLN A 153 40.60 -16.98 1.53
C GLN A 153 40.14 -15.66 2.13
N PHE A 154 41.01 -14.64 2.18
CA PHE A 154 40.61 -13.30 2.64
C PHE A 154 39.56 -12.68 1.74
N ALA A 155 39.68 -12.79 0.41
CA ALA A 155 38.67 -12.30 -0.53
C ALA A 155 37.29 -12.95 -0.27
N LYS A 156 37.26 -14.26 -0.02
CA LYS A 156 36.03 -14.97 0.35
C LYS A 156 35.44 -14.49 1.67
N LEU A 157 36.26 -14.34 2.72
CA LEU A 157 35.82 -13.84 4.03
C LEU A 157 35.29 -12.40 3.97
N MET A 158 35.97 -11.55 3.19
CA MET A 158 35.55 -10.18 2.93
C MET A 158 34.19 -10.13 2.25
N LEU A 159 34.01 -10.93 1.20
CA LEU A 159 32.76 -11.03 0.44
C LEU A 159 31.62 -11.60 1.28
N ASP A 160 31.89 -12.57 2.15
CA ASP A 160 30.90 -13.18 3.03
C ASP A 160 30.37 -12.19 4.07
N LEU A 161 31.27 -11.45 4.72
CA LEU A 161 30.89 -10.43 5.69
C LEU A 161 30.17 -9.26 5.00
N TYR A 162 30.63 -8.86 3.81
CA TYR A 162 29.96 -7.86 2.98
C TYR A 162 28.53 -8.29 2.64
N LEU A 163 28.37 -9.50 2.10
CA LEU A 163 27.09 -10.03 1.64
C LEU A 163 26.11 -10.19 2.80
N THR A 164 26.60 -10.59 3.97
CA THR A 164 25.80 -10.68 5.20
C THR A 164 25.27 -9.30 5.62
N LYS A 165 26.14 -8.29 5.73
CA LYS A 165 25.72 -6.94 6.10
C LYS A 165 24.85 -6.28 5.05
N PHE A 166 25.14 -6.51 3.77
CA PHE A 166 24.33 -6.01 2.65
C PHE A 166 22.89 -6.56 2.76
N SER A 167 22.75 -7.86 3.02
CA SER A 167 21.46 -8.51 3.19
C SER A 167 20.71 -7.95 4.41
N GLU A 168 21.40 -7.75 5.53
CA GLU A 168 20.83 -7.13 6.74
C GLU A 168 20.29 -5.71 6.46
N ILE A 169 21.08 -4.86 5.81
CA ILE A 169 20.68 -3.48 5.47
C ILE A 169 19.43 -3.49 4.58
N LYS A 170 19.40 -4.34 3.55
CA LYS A 170 18.25 -4.44 2.63
C LYS A 170 17.00 -4.93 3.35
N LEU A 171 17.11 -5.98 4.18
CA LEU A 171 15.98 -6.48 4.97
C LEU A 171 15.45 -5.43 5.95
N SER A 172 16.34 -4.66 6.60
CA SER A 172 15.93 -3.59 7.50
C SER A 172 15.21 -2.46 6.77
N LEU A 173 15.65 -2.11 5.56
CA LEU A 173 15.00 -1.08 4.74
C LEU A 173 13.60 -1.53 4.29
N ASP A 174 13.47 -2.76 3.81
CA ASP A 174 12.19 -3.32 3.38
C ASP A 174 11.18 -3.34 4.55
N ALA A 175 11.63 -3.73 5.74
CA ALA A 175 10.79 -3.73 6.94
C ALA A 175 10.31 -2.30 7.31
N GLN A 176 11.19 -1.30 7.24
CA GLN A 176 10.82 0.09 7.53
C GLN A 176 9.79 0.63 6.53
N LEU A 177 9.96 0.33 5.24
CA LEU A 177 9.00 0.71 4.20
C LEU A 177 7.63 0.06 4.45
N GLN A 178 7.61 -1.22 4.81
CA GLN A 178 6.36 -1.92 5.14
C GLN A 178 5.66 -1.31 6.36
N SER A 179 6.40 -1.01 7.43
CA SER A 179 5.82 -0.36 8.63
C SER A 179 5.20 0.99 8.30
N ALA A 180 5.89 1.84 7.52
CA ALA A 180 5.37 3.15 7.13
C ALA A 180 4.07 3.05 6.31
N VAL A 181 3.99 2.07 5.40
CA VAL A 181 2.77 1.81 4.61
C VAL A 181 1.62 1.35 5.51
N ILE A 182 1.89 0.45 6.47
CA ILE A 182 0.87 -0.04 7.40
C ILE A 182 0.33 1.10 8.27
N GLU A 183 1.19 1.96 8.80
CA GLU A 183 0.78 3.12 9.59
C GLU A 183 -0.11 4.08 8.78
N SER A 184 0.26 4.37 7.53
CA SER A 184 -0.55 5.19 6.63
C SER A 184 -1.93 4.56 6.37
N ASN A 185 -1.99 3.25 6.12
CA ASN A 185 -3.25 2.54 5.92
C ASN A 185 -4.13 2.53 7.17
N LEU A 186 -3.56 2.40 8.37
CA LEU A 186 -4.30 2.46 9.62
C LEU A 186 -4.93 3.84 9.84
N GLN A 187 -4.23 4.92 9.51
CA GLN A 187 -4.78 6.28 9.56
C GLN A 187 -5.92 6.46 8.56
N LEU A 188 -5.79 5.91 7.35
CA LEU A 188 -6.87 5.98 6.35
C LEU A 188 -8.11 5.20 6.80
N ILE A 189 -7.93 3.99 7.33
CA ILE A 189 -9.03 3.16 7.83
C ILE A 189 -9.73 3.84 9.00
N SER A 190 -8.99 4.41 9.96
CA SER A 190 -9.59 5.10 11.09
C SER A 190 -10.40 6.32 10.67
N ALA A 191 -9.89 7.12 9.72
CA ALA A 191 -10.61 8.25 9.15
C ALA A 191 -11.91 7.81 8.43
N LYS A 192 -11.85 6.71 7.66
CA LYS A 192 -13.02 6.16 6.96
C LYS A 192 -14.06 5.58 7.92
N ASN A 193 -13.64 4.92 9.00
CA ASN A 193 -14.55 4.43 10.03
C ASN A 193 -15.28 5.59 10.71
N ALA A 194 -14.58 6.68 11.04
CA ALA A 194 -15.21 7.88 11.60
C ALA A 194 -16.22 8.54 10.64
N GLU A 195 -15.94 8.51 9.33
CA GLU A 195 -16.88 8.97 8.30
C GLU A 195 -18.13 8.08 8.23
N ILE A 196 -17.95 6.75 8.23
CA ILE A 196 -19.05 5.77 8.24
C ILE A 196 -19.93 5.95 9.48
N GLU A 197 -19.32 6.11 10.67
CA GLU A 197 -20.06 6.34 11.92
C GLU A 197 -20.92 7.61 11.84
N ARG A 198 -20.38 8.71 11.30
CA ARG A 198 -21.15 9.95 11.10
C ARG A 198 -22.32 9.75 10.14
N VAL A 199 -22.08 9.05 9.03
CA VAL A 199 -23.13 8.75 8.05
C VAL A 199 -24.21 7.87 8.67
N LEU A 200 -23.83 6.86 9.45
CA LEU A 200 -24.76 5.95 10.11
C LEU A 200 -25.65 6.69 11.10
N VAL A 201 -25.08 7.53 11.97
CA VAL A 201 -25.83 8.37 12.91
C VAL A 201 -26.80 9.30 12.18
N ASN A 202 -26.35 9.94 11.08
CA ASN A 202 -27.20 10.81 10.30
C ASN A 202 -28.35 10.06 9.61
N GLN A 203 -28.08 8.87 9.07
CA GLN A 203 -29.10 8.03 8.45
C GLN A 203 -30.13 7.53 9.47
N GLU A 204 -29.69 7.11 10.66
CA GLU A 204 -30.61 6.70 11.73
C GLU A 204 -31.55 7.84 12.12
N GLN A 205 -31.01 9.06 12.25
CA GLN A 205 -31.81 10.24 12.57
C GLN A 205 -32.83 10.55 11.45
N LEU A 206 -32.40 10.55 10.19
CA LEU A 206 -33.27 10.75 9.04
C LEU A 206 -34.37 9.68 8.95
N ILE A 207 -34.04 8.41 9.16
CA ILE A 207 -35.00 7.31 9.17
C ILE A 207 -36.02 7.54 10.28
N LYS A 208 -35.59 7.92 11.48
CA LYS A 208 -36.48 8.20 12.61
C LYS A 208 -37.45 9.35 12.30
N GLU A 209 -36.95 10.44 11.75
CA GLU A 209 -37.76 11.61 11.36
C GLU A 209 -38.78 11.24 10.29
N ARG A 210 -38.36 10.55 9.23
CA ARG A 210 -39.25 10.11 8.15
C ARG A 210 -40.28 9.09 8.63
N THR A 211 -39.89 8.17 9.50
CA THR A 211 -40.82 7.19 10.08
C THR A 211 -41.87 7.88 10.93
N ALA A 212 -41.49 8.87 11.74
CA ALA A 212 -42.44 9.67 12.53
C ALA A 212 -43.41 10.45 11.63
N GLN A 213 -42.92 11.08 10.56
CA GLN A 213 -43.76 11.78 9.57
C GLN A 213 -44.75 10.83 8.88
N LEU A 214 -44.29 9.63 8.48
CA LEU A 214 -45.14 8.63 7.85
C LEU A 214 -46.20 8.09 8.81
N GLN A 215 -45.83 7.84 10.07
CA GLN A 215 -46.78 7.37 11.08
C GLN A 215 -47.89 8.41 11.32
N ALA A 216 -47.52 9.69 11.45
CA ALA A 216 -48.50 10.77 11.60
C ALA A 216 -49.45 10.84 10.39
N ARG A 217 -48.91 10.76 9.17
CA ARG A 217 -49.72 10.73 7.94
C ARG A 217 -50.66 9.52 7.86
N ASN A 218 -50.18 8.34 8.24
CA ASN A 218 -51.03 7.14 8.25
C ASN A 218 -52.20 7.30 9.22
N THR A 219 -51.96 7.79 10.44
CA THR A 219 -53.03 8.01 11.41
C THR A 219 -54.06 9.04 10.91
N ALA A 220 -53.63 10.14 10.28
CA ALA A 220 -54.54 11.11 9.69
C ALA A 220 -55.37 10.53 8.54
N LEU A 221 -54.77 9.69 7.68
CA LEU A 221 -55.48 9.00 6.61
C LEU A 221 -56.50 7.97 7.16
N GLU A 222 -56.16 7.26 8.23
CA GLU A 222 -57.07 6.34 8.92
C GLU A 222 -58.28 7.09 9.49
N GLU A 223 -58.06 8.21 10.18
CA GLU A 223 -59.12 9.07 10.69
C GLU A 223 -60.00 9.65 9.56
N TYR A 224 -59.39 10.11 8.47
CA TYR A 224 -60.12 10.59 7.30
C TYR A 224 -60.99 9.50 6.66
N SER A 225 -60.45 8.29 6.50
CA SER A 225 -61.19 7.13 5.99
C SER A 225 -62.38 6.76 6.89
N TRP A 226 -62.20 6.88 8.21
CA TRP A 226 -63.28 6.66 9.17
C TRP A 226 -64.41 7.69 9.03
N ILE A 227 -64.08 8.99 8.99
CA ILE A 227 -65.06 10.09 8.81
C ILE A 227 -65.83 9.91 7.49
N THR A 228 -65.12 9.66 6.39
CA THR A 228 -65.74 9.51 5.06
C THR A 228 -66.64 8.28 4.97
N SER A 229 -66.26 7.16 5.58
CA SER A 229 -67.02 5.91 5.48
C SER A 229 -68.21 5.82 6.45
N HIS A 230 -68.13 6.47 7.61
CA HIS A 230 -69.16 6.37 8.66
C HIS A 230 -69.90 7.69 8.88
N GLU A 231 -69.18 8.75 9.27
CA GLU A 231 -69.81 9.99 9.70
C GLU A 231 -70.42 10.79 8.55
N ILE A 232 -69.82 10.78 7.35
CA ILE A 232 -70.40 11.39 6.14
C ILE A 232 -71.53 10.53 5.57
N ARG A 233 -71.40 9.20 5.64
CA ARG A 233 -72.39 8.27 5.08
C ARG A 233 -73.72 8.31 5.83
N ARG A 234 -73.71 8.51 7.16
CA ARG A 234 -74.91 8.60 8.00
C ARG A 234 -75.89 9.72 7.56
N PRO A 235 -75.50 11.01 7.53
CA PRO A 235 -76.39 12.09 7.09
C PRO A 235 -76.75 11.97 5.61
N LEU A 236 -75.85 11.46 4.76
CA LEU A 236 -76.19 11.20 3.35
C LEU A 236 -77.30 10.15 3.19
N ALA A 237 -77.22 9.03 3.92
CA ALA A 237 -78.26 8.01 3.92
C ALA A 237 -79.59 8.57 4.45
N ASN A 238 -79.55 9.41 5.49
CA ASN A 238 -80.72 10.11 6.00
C ASN A 238 -81.35 11.02 4.94
N ILE A 239 -80.54 11.82 4.24
CA ILE A 239 -81.01 12.69 3.13
C ILE A 239 -81.68 11.85 2.05
N LEU A 240 -81.06 10.76 1.61
CA LEU A 240 -81.61 9.90 0.56
C LEU A 240 -82.93 9.25 1.00
N GLY A 241 -83.03 8.79 2.25
CA GLY A 241 -84.26 8.22 2.81
C GLY A 241 -85.38 9.25 2.94
N LEU A 242 -85.07 10.44 3.47
CA LEU A 242 -86.03 11.53 3.59
C LEU A 242 -86.50 12.04 2.23
N LEU A 243 -85.63 12.06 1.21
CA LEU A 243 -86.00 12.39 -0.16
C LEU A 243 -87.00 11.38 -0.73
N GLN A 244 -86.82 10.09 -0.45
CA GLN A 244 -87.78 9.05 -0.85
C GLN A 244 -89.14 9.24 -0.15
N LEU A 245 -89.13 9.58 1.14
CA LEU A 245 -90.36 9.88 1.89
C LEU A 245 -91.09 11.11 1.32
N ALA A 246 -90.36 12.19 1.02
CA ALA A 246 -90.93 13.39 0.39
C ALA A 246 -91.54 13.10 -0.99
N GLN A 247 -90.95 12.17 -1.75
CA GLN A 247 -91.46 11.77 -3.06
C GLN A 247 -92.69 10.85 -2.99
N ALA A 248 -92.85 10.09 -1.90
CA ALA A 248 -93.92 9.12 -1.75
C ALA A 248 -95.29 9.77 -1.41
N ASP A 249 -95.29 10.92 -0.75
CA ASP A 249 -96.54 11.59 -0.32
C ASP A 249 -96.45 13.12 -0.39
N MET A 250 -96.63 13.67 -1.59
CA MET A 250 -96.51 15.12 -1.86
C MET A 250 -97.77 15.94 -1.50
N ASN A 251 -98.87 15.28 -1.12
CA ASN A 251 -100.16 15.95 -0.90
C ASN A 251 -100.39 16.32 0.58
N ASP A 252 -99.58 15.80 1.51
CA ASP A 252 -99.60 16.15 2.92
C ASP A 252 -98.58 17.27 3.21
N LEU A 253 -99.06 18.50 3.22
CA LEU A 253 -98.24 19.70 3.40
C LEU A 253 -97.57 19.79 4.77
N ASP A 254 -98.18 19.24 5.83
CA ASP A 254 -97.62 19.27 7.18
C ASP A 254 -96.48 18.24 7.30
N ASN A 255 -96.68 17.02 6.78
CA ASN A 255 -95.64 15.99 6.72
C ASN A 255 -94.46 16.42 5.82
N LEU A 256 -94.74 17.04 4.67
CA LEU A 256 -93.71 17.56 3.76
C LEU A 256 -92.82 18.62 4.45
N ARG A 257 -93.43 19.48 5.28
CA ARG A 257 -92.71 20.51 6.04
C ARG A 257 -91.75 19.88 7.06
N ASP A 258 -92.16 18.82 7.75
CA ASP A 258 -91.31 18.10 8.70
C ASP A 258 -90.17 17.35 8.01
N VAL A 259 -90.44 16.72 6.87
CA VAL A 259 -89.40 16.06 6.05
C VAL A 259 -88.37 17.08 5.53
N ILE A 260 -88.80 18.28 5.11
CA ILE A 260 -87.91 19.37 4.71
C ILE A 260 -87.02 19.84 5.86
N ASN A 261 -87.56 19.95 7.08
CA ASN A 261 -86.77 20.32 8.26
C ASN A 261 -85.69 19.26 8.58
N LEU A 262 -86.04 17.98 8.48
CA LEU A 262 -85.11 16.86 8.69
C LEU A 262 -84.04 16.76 7.59
N LEU A 263 -84.41 17.05 6.33
CA LEU A 263 -83.48 17.15 5.21
C LEU A 263 -82.48 18.28 5.44
N THR A 264 -82.97 19.44 5.90
CA THR A 264 -82.16 20.60 6.20
C THR A 264 -81.16 20.28 7.32
N SER A 265 -81.60 19.66 8.41
CA SER A 265 -80.71 19.22 9.50
C SER A 265 -79.64 18.24 9.01
N SER A 266 -80.03 17.23 8.24
CA SER A 266 -79.10 16.22 7.72
C SER A 266 -78.10 16.82 6.71
N ALA A 267 -78.50 17.80 5.91
CA ALA A 267 -77.63 18.51 5.00
C ALA A 267 -76.59 19.38 5.73
N TYR A 268 -76.97 20.05 6.82
CA TYR A 268 -76.03 20.77 7.67
C TYR A 268 -75.05 19.83 8.39
N GLU A 269 -75.53 18.70 8.92
CA GLU A 269 -74.66 17.67 9.51
C GLU A 269 -73.64 17.14 8.50
N LEU A 270 -74.07 16.88 7.26
CA LEU A 270 -73.17 16.46 6.17
C LEU A 270 -72.10 17.51 5.85
N ASP A 271 -72.48 18.78 5.76
CA ASP A 271 -71.56 19.89 5.48
C ASP A 271 -70.50 20.03 6.59
N GLU A 272 -70.89 19.86 7.86
CA GLU A 272 -69.97 19.87 8.99
C GLU A 272 -68.99 18.70 8.97
N GLU A 273 -69.45 17.48 8.68
CA GLU A 273 -68.55 16.31 8.57
C GLU A 273 -67.59 16.43 7.38
N ILE A 274 -68.02 17.01 6.26
CA ILE A 274 -67.16 17.31 5.10
C ILE A 274 -66.10 18.37 5.46
N LYS A 275 -66.48 19.45 6.16
CA LYS A 275 -65.52 20.46 6.64
C LYS A 275 -64.50 19.84 7.58
N ARG A 276 -64.97 19.00 8.51
CA ARG A 276 -64.11 18.29 9.45
C ARG A 276 -63.09 17.39 8.74
N ALA A 277 -63.53 16.61 7.76
CA ALA A 277 -62.64 15.76 6.95
C ALA A 277 -61.59 16.58 6.18
N ASN A 278 -61.99 17.70 5.58
CA ASN A 278 -61.08 18.58 4.83
C ASN A 278 -60.07 19.30 5.72
N ILE A 279 -60.46 19.71 6.94
CA ILE A 279 -59.54 20.29 7.92
C ILE A 279 -58.47 19.28 8.31
N LEU A 280 -58.86 18.02 8.54
CA LEU A 280 -57.94 16.95 8.91
C LEU A 280 -56.86 16.73 7.82
N LEU A 281 -57.27 16.74 6.55
CA LEU A 281 -56.37 16.58 5.41
C LEU A 281 -55.44 17.80 5.19
N ASN A 282 -55.98 19.02 5.37
CA ASN A 282 -55.23 20.26 5.11
C ASN A 282 -54.24 20.61 6.22
N LYS A 283 -54.53 20.24 7.48
CA LYS A 283 -53.64 20.49 8.61
C LYS A 283 -52.26 19.82 8.40
N ASP A 284 -52.23 18.69 7.70
CA ASP A 284 -51.01 17.96 7.34
C ASP A 284 -50.29 18.50 6.08
N LEU A 285 -51.02 19.11 5.13
CA LEU A 285 -50.44 19.74 3.94
C LEU A 285 -49.68 21.02 4.27
N THR A 286 -50.16 21.79 5.25
CA THR A 286 -49.51 23.06 5.68
C THR A 286 -48.40 22.87 6.72
N GLY A 287 -48.40 21.76 7.48
CA GLY A 287 -47.36 21.47 8.47
C GLY A 287 -46.04 20.93 7.88
N GLY A 288 -46.02 20.56 6.59
CA GLY A 288 -44.87 19.93 5.93
C GLY A 288 -43.94 20.85 5.14
N PHE A 289 -44.22 22.17 5.07
CA PHE A 289 -43.49 23.11 4.20
C PHE A 289 -42.72 24.23 4.92
N ILE A 290 -42.58 24.18 6.25
CA ILE A 290 -41.83 25.20 7.01
C ILE A 290 -40.66 24.56 7.75
N ALA A 291 -39.66 24.09 7.00
CA ALA A 291 -38.32 23.79 7.53
C ALA A 291 -37.31 23.71 6.38
N GLU A 292 -37.07 24.81 5.67
CA GLU A 292 -35.88 25.01 4.82
C GLU A 292 -35.66 26.52 4.61
N ALA A 293 -34.86 27.12 5.51
CA ALA A 293 -34.15 28.38 5.35
C ALA A 293 -32.84 28.30 6.14
#